data_AF-A0A7C4Z975-F1
#
_entry.id   AF-A0A7C4Z975-F1
#
_cell.length_a   1.000
_cell.length_b   1.000
_cell.length_c   1.000
_cell.angle_alpha   90.00
_cell.angle_beta   90.00
_cell.angle_gamma   90.00
#
_symmetry.space_group_name_H-M   'P 1'
#
loop_
_entity.id
_entity.type
_entity.pdbx_description
1 polymer ?
#
loop_
_entity_poly.entity_id
_entity_poly.type
_entity_poly.pdbx_seq_one_letter_code
_entity_poly.pdbx_strand_id
1 'polypeptide(L)'
;MTKLAIVGRPNVGKSTLFNRLAGRRLALVDDTPGVTRDRREAPGRLGDLDFTLIDTAGFENATDASLEARMREQTELAIREADVIVFLIDARVGVTPLDESFAALLRRADKPVVLAANKAEGRAGETGVNEAYALGLGEPIPLSAEHGEGMAELYAALLDRLAGEQGASAAGEDAGGPGERPIQLAIIGRPNAGKSTLVNALIGEQRLLVGPEAGITRDAIAVDWAWRDKAYRLIDTAGMRKKAKVQAKLEKLSVADTLRAIRFADVCVLVMDAGEAFEKQDLAIADLVIREGRALVFALAKWDKIADPRAHFEELKLTARESLPQARGAPIVTVAALSGVGLDRLMKAVEEAHGDWTARIKTKDLNNWLYATIARHPPPAVRGKRIKPRYIAQIKARPPTFVLIASRAEEMPESYKRYLVNELREAFDLHAAPVRLIVKAGRNPYAEQES
;
A
#
# COMPACT_ATOMS: atom_id res chain seq x y z
N MET A 1 9.84 8.38 14.60
CA MET A 1 8.96 7.21 14.34
C MET A 1 7.83 7.28 15.35
N THR A 2 6.61 6.98 14.92
CA THR A 2 5.44 6.92 15.78
C THR A 2 5.68 5.95 16.94
N LYS A 3 5.42 6.37 18.18
CA LYS A 3 5.54 5.56 19.38
C LYS A 3 4.19 4.90 19.70
N LEU A 4 4.16 3.57 19.74
CA LEU A 4 2.97 2.79 20.06
C LEU A 4 3.15 2.14 21.43
N ALA A 5 2.29 2.48 22.39
CA ALA A 5 2.23 1.79 23.68
C ALA A 5 1.14 0.73 23.69
N ILE A 6 1.44 -0.45 24.24
CA ILE A 6 0.44 -1.49 24.51
C ILE A 6 0.15 -1.47 26.00
N VAL A 7 -1.04 -1.02 26.38
CA VAL A 7 -1.47 -0.84 27.77
C VAL A 7 -2.54 -1.88 28.11
N GLY A 8 -2.57 -2.34 29.36
CA GLY A 8 -3.60 -3.28 29.83
C GLY A 8 -3.19 -3.93 31.14
N ARG A 9 -4.17 -4.51 31.85
CA ARG A 9 -3.89 -5.25 33.08
C ARG A 9 -2.98 -6.47 32.84
N PRO A 10 -2.40 -7.08 33.88
CA PRO A 10 -1.60 -8.30 33.72
C PRO A 10 -2.37 -9.42 33.02
N ASN A 11 -1.62 -10.28 32.31
CA ASN A 11 -2.12 -11.51 31.67
C ASN A 11 -3.15 -11.35 30.53
N VAL A 12 -3.42 -10.14 30.03
CA VAL A 12 -4.29 -9.90 28.85
C VAL A 12 -3.63 -10.26 27.52
N GLY A 13 -2.34 -10.57 27.51
CA GLY A 13 -1.58 -10.94 26.30
C GLY A 13 -0.79 -9.80 25.65
N LYS A 14 -0.41 -8.77 26.42
CA LYS A 14 0.42 -7.64 25.96
C LYS A 14 1.72 -8.12 25.31
N SER A 15 2.46 -9.00 25.97
CA SER A 15 3.73 -9.54 25.46
C SER A 15 3.55 -10.38 24.20
N THR A 16 2.44 -11.10 24.08
CA THR A 16 2.09 -11.86 22.86
C THR A 16 1.87 -10.92 21.68
N LEU A 17 1.10 -9.83 21.87
CA LEU A 17 0.88 -8.82 20.85
C LEU A 17 2.19 -8.07 20.52
N PHE A 18 2.95 -7.67 21.53
CA PHE A 18 4.25 -7.01 21.38
C PHE A 18 5.20 -7.84 20.50
N ASN A 19 5.40 -9.12 20.83
CA ASN A 19 6.29 -10.01 20.07
C ASN A 19 5.82 -10.21 18.63
N ARG A 20 4.49 -10.28 18.42
CA ARG A 20 3.92 -10.37 17.07
C ARG A 20 4.21 -9.13 16.23
N LEU A 21 4.09 -7.95 16.84
CA LEU A 21 4.35 -6.68 16.17
C LEU A 21 5.86 -6.43 15.97
N ALA A 22 6.72 -6.90 16.86
CA ALA A 22 8.18 -6.79 16.76
C ALA A 22 8.81 -7.74 15.71
N GLY A 23 8.08 -8.78 15.27
CA GLY A 23 8.51 -9.74 14.24
C GLY A 23 9.28 -10.96 14.79
N ARG A 24 9.32 -12.05 14.00
CA ARG A 24 9.80 -13.39 14.41
C ARG A 24 11.33 -13.55 14.61
N ARG A 25 12.10 -12.47 14.71
CA ARG A 25 13.54 -12.53 15.08
C ARG A 25 13.94 -11.31 15.90
N LEU A 26 13.45 -11.23 17.13
CA LEU A 26 14.35 -10.87 18.21
C LEU A 26 14.94 -12.19 18.70
N ALA A 27 16.21 -12.41 18.33
CA ALA A 27 17.03 -13.37 19.06
C ALA A 27 16.87 -13.09 20.55
N LEU A 28 16.81 -14.17 21.33
CA LEU A 28 17.05 -14.19 22.77
C LEU A 28 17.74 -12.90 23.23
N VAL A 29 16.99 -12.04 23.91
CA VAL A 29 17.61 -11.06 24.78
C VAL A 29 18.19 -11.90 25.91
N ASP A 30 19.50 -11.92 25.95
CA ASP A 30 20.37 -12.53 26.93
C ASP A 30 19.73 -12.58 28.33
N ASP A 31 19.47 -13.79 28.85
CA ASP A 31 19.09 -14.04 30.24
C ASP A 31 20.35 -13.95 31.14
N THR A 32 21.19 -12.93 30.95
CA THR A 32 22.33 -12.67 31.84
C THR A 32 21.83 -11.92 33.08
N PRO A 33 21.82 -12.53 34.29
CA PRO A 33 21.37 -11.86 35.51
C PRO A 33 22.38 -10.78 35.89
N GLY A 34 21.98 -9.50 35.89
CA GLY A 34 22.81 -8.41 36.41
C GLY A 34 22.86 -7.11 35.58
N VAL A 35 22.23 -7.05 34.42
CA VAL A 35 22.08 -5.78 33.67
C VAL A 35 20.81 -5.04 34.09
N THR A 36 20.96 -3.78 34.46
CA THR A 36 19.89 -2.88 34.88
C THR A 36 18.79 -2.83 33.82
N ARG A 37 17.57 -3.05 34.31
CA ARG A 37 16.36 -3.37 33.56
C ARG A 37 15.77 -2.11 32.92
N ASP A 38 16.51 -1.43 32.07
CA ASP A 38 16.01 -0.25 31.36
C ASP A 38 15.20 -0.64 30.12
N ARG A 39 14.19 0.18 29.84
CA ARG A 39 12.98 -0.11 29.05
C ARG A 39 13.24 -0.75 27.69
N ARG A 40 12.42 -1.75 27.32
CA ARG A 40 12.43 -2.39 26.01
C ARG A 40 11.62 -1.56 25.00
N GLU A 41 12.26 -0.59 24.37
CA GLU A 41 11.80 -0.09 23.07
C GLU A 41 12.18 -1.12 21.99
N ALA A 42 11.26 -1.45 21.08
CA ALA A 42 11.55 -2.34 19.96
C ALA A 42 10.98 -1.78 18.66
N PRO A 43 11.66 -1.95 17.50
CA PRO A 43 11.04 -1.67 16.22
C PRO A 43 9.87 -2.64 16.01
N GLY A 44 8.69 -2.11 15.71
CA GLY A 44 7.50 -2.86 15.43
C GLY A 44 6.91 -2.48 14.07
N ARG A 45 6.21 -3.45 13.48
CA ARG A 45 5.58 -3.26 12.17
C ARG A 45 4.23 -3.95 12.10
N LEU A 46 3.24 -3.25 11.55
CA LEU A 46 1.93 -3.81 11.20
C LEU A 46 1.54 -3.32 9.81
N GLY A 47 1.57 -4.22 8.81
CA GLY A 47 1.36 -3.83 7.41
C GLY A 47 2.45 -2.89 6.90
N ASP A 48 2.08 -1.66 6.59
CA ASP A 48 2.97 -0.56 6.21
C ASP A 48 3.18 0.48 7.33
N LEU A 49 2.61 0.26 8.53
CA LEU A 49 2.90 1.08 9.70
C LEU A 49 4.19 0.58 10.35
N ASP A 50 5.18 1.46 10.45
CA ASP A 50 6.41 1.28 11.24
C ASP A 50 6.31 2.14 12.51
N PHE A 51 6.57 1.55 13.67
CA PHE A 51 6.49 2.24 14.96
C PHE A 51 7.56 1.76 15.93
N THR A 52 7.88 2.59 16.91
CA THR A 52 8.63 2.18 18.09
C THR A 52 7.62 1.64 19.11
N LEU A 53 7.68 0.34 19.39
CA LEU A 53 6.90 -0.30 20.43
C LEU A 53 7.46 0.05 21.80
N ILE A 54 6.60 0.53 22.68
CA ILE A 54 6.90 0.74 24.10
C ILE A 54 6.31 -0.41 24.89
N ASP A 55 7.17 -1.25 25.49
CA ASP A 55 6.72 -2.34 26.34
C ASP A 55 6.37 -1.84 27.76
N THR A 56 5.12 -2.00 28.17
CA THR A 56 4.69 -1.76 29.57
C THR A 56 4.79 -3.02 30.43
N ALA A 57 5.17 -4.19 29.87
CA ALA A 57 5.16 -5.49 30.56
C ALA A 57 6.47 -5.81 31.32
N GLY A 58 7.54 -5.06 31.08
CA GLY A 58 8.89 -5.37 31.60
C GLY A 58 9.06 -5.42 33.13
N PHE A 59 8.05 -5.10 33.95
CA PHE A 59 8.20 -4.89 35.41
C PHE A 59 7.15 -5.59 36.29
N GLU A 60 6.38 -6.54 35.75
CA GLU A 60 5.31 -7.26 36.48
C GLU A 60 5.79 -8.23 37.60
N ASN A 61 7.10 -8.28 37.92
CA ASN A 61 7.68 -9.24 38.90
C ASN A 61 7.84 -8.70 40.34
N ALA A 62 6.97 -7.79 40.81
CA ALA A 62 7.02 -7.32 42.20
C ALA A 62 5.74 -7.72 42.95
N THR A 63 5.87 -8.47 44.03
CA THR A 63 4.78 -9.13 44.76
C THR A 63 4.19 -8.30 45.92
N ASP A 64 4.39 -6.99 45.96
CA ASP A 64 4.01 -6.15 47.11
C ASP A 64 2.78 -5.27 46.86
N ALA A 65 2.10 -4.85 47.93
CA ALA A 65 0.95 -3.94 47.95
C ALA A 65 1.18 -2.56 47.28
N SER A 66 2.40 -2.27 46.83
CA SER A 66 2.78 -1.10 46.02
C SER A 66 2.60 -1.30 44.50
N LEU A 67 2.17 -2.49 44.06
CA LEU A 67 2.08 -2.88 42.66
C LEU A 67 1.13 -1.99 41.86
N GLU A 68 -0.05 -1.66 42.39
CA GLU A 68 -1.06 -0.87 41.68
C GLU A 68 -0.61 0.57 41.44
N ALA A 69 0.02 1.21 42.43
CA ALA A 69 0.57 2.55 42.31
C ALA A 69 1.73 2.62 41.30
N ARG A 70 2.62 1.61 41.31
CA ARG A 70 3.72 1.50 40.35
C ARG A 70 3.24 1.21 38.93
N MET A 71 2.25 0.34 38.78
CA MET A 71 1.62 0.04 37.48
C MET A 71 0.94 1.27 36.90
N ARG A 72 0.28 2.06 37.74
CA ARG A 72 -0.34 3.32 37.35
C ARG A 72 0.69 4.34 36.89
N GLU A 73 1.75 4.57 37.66
CA GLU A 73 2.84 5.49 37.29
C GLU A 73 3.51 5.10 35.95
N GLN A 74 3.73 3.80 35.74
CA GLN A 74 4.28 3.27 34.49
C GLN A 74 3.34 3.45 33.30
N THR A 75 2.04 3.21 33.52
CA THR A 75 1.02 3.40 32.48
C THR A 75 0.89 4.87 32.11
N GLU A 76 0.89 5.78 33.09
CA GLU A 76 0.89 7.23 32.87
C GLU A 76 2.14 7.68 32.10
N LEU A 77 3.29 7.07 32.35
CA LEU A 77 4.52 7.36 31.62
C LEU A 77 4.49 6.84 30.17
N ALA A 78 4.04 5.61 29.97
CA ALA A 78 3.86 5.04 28.63
C ALA A 78 2.86 5.84 27.79
N ILE A 79 1.79 6.33 28.41
CA ILE A 79 0.79 7.20 27.78
C ILE A 79 1.39 8.56 27.40
N ARG A 80 2.23 9.15 28.26
CA ARG A 80 2.90 10.42 27.95
C ARG A 80 3.85 10.30 26.76
N GLU A 81 4.56 9.18 26.67
CA GLU A 81 5.57 8.93 25.63
C GLU A 81 4.98 8.42 24.30
N ALA A 82 3.76 7.86 24.32
CA ALA A 82 3.13 7.31 23.14
C ALA A 82 2.45 8.37 22.27
N ASP A 83 2.48 8.13 20.96
CA ASP A 83 1.67 8.84 19.97
C ASP A 83 0.34 8.12 19.73
N VAL A 84 0.29 6.80 20.00
CA VAL A 84 -0.94 6.01 19.94
C VAL A 84 -0.90 4.88 20.96
N ILE A 85 -2.04 4.58 21.56
CA ILE A 85 -2.16 3.56 22.60
C ILE A 85 -3.09 2.45 22.12
N VAL A 86 -2.62 1.21 22.20
CA VAL A 86 -3.47 0.02 22.11
C VAL A 86 -3.81 -0.41 23.52
N PHE A 87 -5.06 -0.21 23.93
CA PHE A 87 -5.56 -0.70 25.21
C PHE A 87 -6.12 -2.10 25.05
N LEU A 88 -5.46 -3.08 25.66
CA LEU A 88 -5.71 -4.50 25.50
C LEU A 88 -6.43 -5.06 26.73
N ILE A 89 -7.58 -5.69 26.51
CA ILE A 89 -8.31 -6.47 27.52
C ILE A 89 -8.34 -7.96 27.15
N ASP A 90 -8.69 -8.82 28.11
CA ASP A 90 -8.92 -10.25 27.85
C ASP A 90 -10.42 -10.52 27.66
N ALA A 91 -10.82 -10.83 26.43
CA ALA A 91 -12.20 -11.09 26.05
C ALA A 91 -12.82 -12.31 26.74
N ARG A 92 -12.01 -13.28 27.21
CA ARG A 92 -12.54 -14.46 27.92
C ARG A 92 -12.94 -14.15 29.35
N VAL A 93 -12.25 -13.18 29.96
CA VAL A 93 -12.49 -12.76 31.34
C VAL A 93 -13.56 -11.65 31.39
N GLY A 94 -13.69 -10.88 30.31
CA GLY A 94 -14.56 -9.71 30.28
C GLY A 94 -13.92 -8.49 30.93
N VAL A 95 -14.74 -7.46 31.14
CA VAL A 95 -14.30 -6.19 31.72
C VAL A 95 -14.14 -6.32 33.24
N THR A 96 -12.98 -5.93 33.76
CA THR A 96 -12.70 -5.94 35.21
C THR A 96 -12.60 -4.52 35.79
N PRO A 97 -12.70 -4.33 37.13
CA PRO A 97 -12.51 -3.01 37.75
C PRO A 97 -11.15 -2.36 37.44
N LEU A 98 -10.12 -3.19 37.21
CA LEU A 98 -8.79 -2.70 36.82
C LEU A 98 -8.78 -2.22 35.35
N ASP A 99 -9.57 -2.83 34.46
CA ASP A 99 -9.75 -2.34 33.10
C ASP A 99 -10.53 -1.01 33.09
N GLU A 100 -11.53 -0.87 33.97
CA GLU A 100 -12.27 0.39 34.15
C GLU A 100 -11.38 1.53 34.65
N SER A 101 -10.46 1.25 35.58
CA SER A 101 -9.53 2.23 36.11
C SER A 101 -8.51 2.68 35.06
N PHE A 102 -7.98 1.74 34.26
CA PHE A 102 -7.15 2.07 33.10
C PHE A 102 -7.92 2.85 32.03
N ALA A 103 -9.15 2.47 31.72
CA ALA A 103 -9.98 3.19 30.77
C ALA A 103 -10.31 4.61 31.24
N ALA A 104 -10.56 4.81 32.53
CA ALA A 104 -10.78 6.14 33.11
C ALA A 104 -9.54 7.04 32.98
N LEU A 105 -8.35 6.45 33.10
CA LEU A 105 -7.09 7.14 32.92
C LEU A 105 -6.83 7.48 31.43
N LEU A 106 -7.09 6.52 30.54
CA LEU A 106 -6.95 6.70 29.09
C LEU A 106 -7.95 7.70 28.50
N ARG A 107 -9.17 7.79 29.03
CA ARG A 107 -10.14 8.83 28.62
C ARG A 107 -9.68 10.25 28.97
N ARG A 108 -8.80 10.40 29.95
CA ARG A 108 -8.19 11.68 30.35
C ARG A 108 -6.87 11.94 29.66
N ALA A 109 -6.27 10.90 29.06
CA ALA A 109 -5.11 11.04 28.22
C ALA A 109 -5.56 11.61 26.88
N ASP A 110 -5.13 12.83 26.56
CA ASP A 110 -5.36 13.47 25.27
C ASP A 110 -4.48 12.80 24.20
N LYS A 111 -4.77 11.51 23.93
CA LYS A 111 -4.02 10.59 23.07
C LYS A 111 -4.98 9.66 22.34
N PRO A 112 -4.65 9.15 21.14
CA PRO A 112 -5.51 8.26 20.39
C PRO A 112 -5.45 6.87 21.03
N VAL A 113 -6.61 6.34 21.38
CA VAL A 113 -6.74 5.01 21.97
C VAL A 113 -7.47 4.08 21.01
N VAL A 114 -6.89 2.90 20.80
CA VAL A 114 -7.52 1.77 20.13
C VAL A 114 -7.79 0.70 21.19
N LEU A 115 -9.08 0.44 21.44
CA LEU A 115 -9.51 -0.63 22.33
C LEU A 115 -9.46 -1.97 21.60
N ALA A 116 -8.76 -2.95 22.16
CA ALA A 116 -8.62 -4.28 21.60
C ALA A 116 -8.97 -5.34 22.64
N ALA A 117 -9.86 -6.25 22.26
CA ALA A 117 -10.27 -7.40 23.07
C ALA A 117 -9.53 -8.64 22.57
N ASN A 118 -8.46 -9.01 23.28
CA ASN A 118 -7.61 -10.15 22.96
C ASN A 118 -8.22 -11.47 23.45
N LYS A 119 -7.77 -12.59 22.90
CA LYS A 119 -8.29 -13.93 23.20
C LYS A 119 -9.77 -14.09 22.82
N ALA A 120 -10.20 -13.37 21.79
CA ALA A 120 -11.60 -13.35 21.33
C ALA A 120 -12.03 -14.64 20.61
N GLU A 121 -11.21 -15.69 20.59
CA GLU A 121 -11.57 -16.99 20.03
C GLU A 121 -12.75 -17.65 20.78
N GLY A 122 -13.78 -18.04 20.02
CA GLY A 122 -14.96 -18.77 20.52
C GLY A 122 -16.02 -17.90 21.20
N ARG A 123 -17.15 -18.53 21.58
CA ARG A 123 -18.35 -17.84 22.13
C ARG A 123 -18.09 -16.99 23.37
N ALA A 124 -17.15 -17.41 24.24
CA ALA A 124 -16.79 -16.64 25.42
C ALA A 124 -16.11 -15.29 25.07
N GLY A 125 -15.38 -15.25 23.95
CA GLY A 125 -14.75 -14.03 23.46
C GLY A 125 -15.75 -12.97 22.97
N GLU A 126 -16.86 -13.39 22.35
CA GLU A 126 -17.89 -12.45 21.85
C GLU A 126 -18.56 -11.67 22.99
N THR A 127 -18.83 -12.33 24.12
CA THR A 127 -19.41 -11.68 25.30
C THR A 127 -18.47 -10.60 25.84
N GLY A 128 -17.18 -10.91 26.04
CA GLY A 128 -16.22 -9.93 26.54
C GLY A 128 -15.94 -8.77 25.58
N VAL A 129 -16.03 -9.00 24.27
CA VAL A 129 -15.99 -7.91 23.26
C VAL A 129 -17.18 -6.96 23.44
N ASN A 130 -18.38 -7.50 23.67
CA ASN A 130 -19.58 -6.68 23.88
C ASN A 130 -19.51 -5.88 25.20
N GLU A 131 -18.98 -6.48 26.27
CA GLU A 131 -18.77 -5.77 27.55
C GLU A 131 -17.77 -4.61 27.39
N ALA A 132 -16.76 -4.76 26.54
CA ALA A 132 -15.73 -3.76 26.33
C ALA A 132 -16.27 -2.39 25.85
N TYR A 133 -17.45 -2.35 25.23
CA TYR A 133 -18.12 -1.09 24.88
C TYR A 133 -18.39 -0.20 26.10
N ALA A 134 -18.62 -0.79 27.28
CA ALA A 134 -18.86 -0.06 28.53
C ALA A 134 -17.66 0.79 28.96
N LEU A 135 -16.45 0.48 28.46
CA LEU A 135 -15.23 1.24 28.73
C LEU A 135 -15.21 2.62 28.02
N GLY A 136 -16.11 2.87 27.07
CA GLY A 136 -16.29 4.18 26.46
C GLY A 136 -15.09 4.69 25.66
N LEU A 137 -14.31 3.78 25.07
CA LEU A 137 -13.10 4.08 24.28
C LEU A 137 -13.30 3.84 22.77
N GLY A 138 -14.55 3.76 22.32
CA GLY A 138 -14.92 3.47 20.93
C GLY A 138 -15.21 1.99 20.68
N GLU A 139 -15.18 1.59 19.40
CA GLU A 139 -15.46 0.21 19.00
C GLU A 139 -14.29 -0.72 19.41
N PRO A 140 -14.54 -1.77 20.22
CA PRO A 140 -13.53 -2.74 20.61
C PRO A 140 -13.21 -3.67 19.43
N ILE A 141 -11.92 -3.84 19.16
CA ILE A 141 -11.44 -4.72 18.10
C ILE A 141 -11.28 -6.14 18.65
N PRO A 142 -12.07 -7.12 18.18
CA PRO A 142 -11.86 -8.51 18.54
C PRO A 142 -10.58 -9.01 17.87
N LEU A 143 -9.63 -9.52 18.64
CA LEU A 143 -8.39 -10.09 18.10
C LEU A 143 -7.90 -11.31 18.89
N SER A 144 -7.03 -12.08 18.25
CA SER A 144 -6.26 -13.13 18.92
C SER A 144 -4.78 -12.91 18.60
N ALA A 145 -4.04 -12.32 19.54
CA ALA A 145 -2.62 -12.05 19.37
C ALA A 145 -1.80 -13.33 19.18
N GLU A 146 -2.24 -14.44 19.75
CA GLU A 146 -1.59 -15.75 19.59
C GLU A 146 -1.78 -16.29 18.18
N HIS A 147 -3.01 -16.28 17.66
CA HIS A 147 -3.34 -16.85 16.36
C HIS A 147 -3.20 -15.87 15.18
N GLY A 148 -3.14 -14.56 15.45
CA GLY A 148 -3.02 -13.49 14.46
C GLY A 148 -4.34 -13.02 13.85
N GLU A 149 -5.48 -13.40 14.45
CA GLU A 149 -6.82 -12.93 14.06
C GLU A 149 -7.04 -11.49 14.54
N GLY A 150 -7.83 -10.69 13.82
CA GLY A 150 -8.13 -9.31 14.20
C GLY A 150 -7.02 -8.29 13.93
N MET A 151 -5.87 -8.72 13.40
CA MET A 151 -4.72 -7.84 13.15
C MET A 151 -4.95 -6.85 12.01
N ALA A 152 -5.83 -7.17 11.06
CA ALA A 152 -6.20 -6.28 9.96
C ALA A 152 -7.13 -5.15 10.44
N GLU A 153 -8.01 -5.47 11.37
CA GLU A 153 -8.91 -4.55 12.06
C GLU A 153 -8.10 -3.63 12.98
N LEU A 154 -7.14 -4.19 13.74
CA LEU A 154 -6.18 -3.41 14.55
C LEU A 154 -5.38 -2.43 13.67
N TYR A 155 -4.91 -2.88 12.50
CA TYR A 155 -4.24 -2.03 11.53
C TYR A 155 -5.13 -0.87 11.06
N ALA A 156 -6.37 -1.16 10.69
CA ALA A 156 -7.31 -0.14 10.20
C ALA A 156 -7.61 0.93 11.27
N ALA A 157 -7.80 0.50 12.52
CA ALA A 157 -8.06 1.41 13.62
C ALA A 157 -6.83 2.26 14.00
N LEU A 158 -5.63 1.67 14.00
CA LEU A 158 -4.38 2.42 14.24
C LEU A 158 -4.17 3.47 13.14
N LEU A 159 -4.44 3.14 11.88
CA LEU A 159 -4.35 4.08 10.77
C LEU A 159 -5.32 5.26 10.93
N ASP A 160 -6.58 4.99 11.30
CA ASP A 160 -7.59 6.03 11.53
C ASP A 160 -7.21 6.96 12.68
N ARG A 161 -6.73 6.39 13.79
CA ARG A 161 -6.33 7.14 14.99
C ARG A 161 -5.07 7.97 14.78
N LEU A 162 -4.08 7.45 14.05
CA LEU A 162 -2.89 8.20 13.67
C LEU A 162 -3.19 9.31 12.65
N ALA A 163 -4.23 9.14 11.83
CA ALA A 163 -4.71 10.19 10.94
C ALA A 163 -5.55 11.25 11.67
N GLY A 164 -6.25 10.87 12.76
CA GLY A 164 -7.13 11.74 13.55
C GLY A 164 -6.43 12.81 14.40
N GLU A 165 -5.19 12.58 14.84
CA GLU A 165 -4.40 13.58 15.57
C GLU A 165 -3.64 14.57 14.66
N GLN A 166 -3.55 14.29 13.36
CA GLN A 166 -2.93 15.21 12.39
C GLN A 166 -3.92 16.25 11.85
N GLY A 167 -4.90 16.63 12.68
CA GLY A 167 -5.99 17.54 12.36
C GLY A 167 -5.79 19.00 12.80
N ALA A 168 -4.60 19.44 13.18
CA ALA A 168 -4.22 20.86 13.27
C ALA A 168 -2.71 21.00 13.51
N SER A 169 -1.99 21.58 12.55
CA SER A 169 -0.52 21.81 12.55
C SER A 169 0.37 20.59 12.28
N ALA A 170 0.20 19.99 11.10
CA ALA A 170 1.32 19.61 10.25
C ALA A 170 0.92 19.87 8.78
N ALA A 171 0.74 21.15 8.47
CA ALA A 171 0.92 21.63 7.11
C ALA A 171 2.41 21.98 6.95
N GLY A 172 3.08 21.26 6.05
CA GLY A 172 4.53 21.32 5.78
C GLY A 172 5.28 20.32 6.66
N GLU A 173 5.87 19.22 6.19
CA GLU A 173 6.54 18.92 4.92
C GLU A 173 6.15 17.48 4.52
N ASP A 174 5.42 17.28 3.42
CA ASP A 174 5.98 16.50 2.30
C ASP A 174 5.40 16.99 0.96
N ALA A 175 5.31 18.32 0.84
CA ALA A 175 5.29 19.01 -0.44
C ALA A 175 6.72 19.53 -0.70
N GLY A 176 7.64 18.61 -1.04
CA GLY A 176 8.95 18.92 -1.65
C GLY A 176 10.22 18.80 -0.78
N GLY A 177 10.60 17.58 -0.36
CA GLY A 177 11.98 17.08 -0.11
C GLY A 177 12.81 17.67 1.06
N PRO A 178 13.79 16.91 1.64
CA PRO A 178 14.52 15.77 1.08
C PRO A 178 14.41 14.46 1.91
N GLY A 179 14.29 13.27 1.34
CA GLY A 179 14.49 12.89 -0.06
C GLY A 179 13.26 12.19 -0.64
N GLU A 180 12.70 12.77 -1.70
CA GLU A 180 11.80 12.05 -2.60
C GLU A 180 12.51 10.78 -3.05
N ARG A 181 11.99 9.61 -2.66
CA ARG A 181 12.51 8.36 -3.19
C ARG A 181 12.38 8.45 -4.72
N PRO A 182 13.45 8.14 -5.47
CA PRO A 182 13.44 8.29 -6.91
C PRO A 182 12.33 7.42 -7.52
N ILE A 183 11.61 7.94 -8.53
CA ILE A 183 10.59 7.17 -9.24
C ILE A 183 11.27 5.94 -9.84
N GLN A 184 10.81 4.75 -9.44
CA GLN A 184 11.36 3.49 -9.93
C GLN A 184 10.79 3.21 -11.32
N LEU A 185 11.60 3.45 -12.36
CA LEU A 185 11.21 3.27 -13.76
C LEU A 185 11.74 1.95 -14.30
N ALA A 186 10.91 1.17 -15.00
CA ALA A 186 11.37 0.06 -15.83
C ALA A 186 11.09 0.34 -17.31
N ILE A 187 12.09 0.14 -18.16
CA ILE A 187 11.96 0.23 -19.63
C ILE A 187 11.91 -1.19 -20.19
N ILE A 188 10.74 -1.60 -20.65
CA ILE A 188 10.43 -2.97 -21.07
C ILE A 188 9.94 -3.02 -22.52
N GLY A 189 9.84 -4.21 -23.11
CA GLY A 189 9.36 -4.41 -24.48
C GLY A 189 10.14 -5.47 -25.26
N ARG A 190 9.65 -5.81 -26.45
CA ARG A 190 10.27 -6.81 -27.35
C ARG A 190 11.73 -6.49 -27.70
N PRO A 191 12.57 -7.49 -28.03
CA PRO A 191 13.87 -7.25 -28.63
C PRO A 191 13.78 -6.26 -29.80
N ASN A 192 14.81 -5.41 -29.98
CA ASN A 192 14.89 -4.44 -31.10
C ASN A 192 13.81 -3.33 -31.17
N ALA A 193 12.91 -3.24 -30.18
CA ALA A 193 11.91 -2.16 -30.08
C ALA A 193 12.50 -0.75 -29.85
N GLY A 194 13.79 -0.61 -29.57
CA GLY A 194 14.45 0.69 -29.34
C GLY A 194 14.72 1.06 -27.87
N LYS A 195 14.54 0.12 -26.94
CA LYS A 195 14.78 0.30 -25.49
C LYS A 195 16.15 0.89 -25.16
N SER A 196 17.24 0.29 -25.69
CA SER A 196 18.60 0.74 -25.38
C SER A 196 18.87 2.15 -25.90
N THR A 197 18.33 2.49 -27.07
CA THR A 197 18.43 3.83 -27.64
C THR A 197 17.69 4.84 -26.76
N LEU A 198 16.49 4.51 -26.29
CA LEU A 198 15.72 5.35 -25.37
C LEU A 198 16.45 5.57 -24.04
N VAL A 199 16.95 4.49 -23.43
CA VAL A 199 17.71 4.56 -22.17
C VAL A 199 18.93 5.46 -22.31
N ASN A 200 19.70 5.27 -23.39
CA ASN A 200 20.89 6.08 -23.64
C ASN A 200 20.55 7.55 -23.87
N ALA A 201 19.44 7.85 -24.53
CA ALA A 201 18.98 9.22 -24.73
C ALA A 201 18.58 9.87 -23.39
N LEU A 202 17.77 9.17 -22.57
CA LEU A 202 17.33 9.64 -21.25
C LEU A 202 18.49 9.88 -20.27
N ILE A 203 19.47 8.95 -20.23
CA ILE A 203 20.65 9.08 -19.36
C ILE A 203 21.68 10.06 -19.95
N GLY A 204 21.75 10.15 -21.27
CA GLY A 204 22.73 10.94 -22.01
C GLY A 204 22.50 12.44 -21.95
N GLU A 205 21.24 12.89 -21.82
CA GLU A 205 20.89 14.32 -21.79
C GLU A 205 21.22 15.02 -20.47
N GLN A 206 21.32 14.31 -19.33
CA GLN A 206 21.58 14.93 -18.01
C GLN A 206 22.54 14.09 -17.17
N ARG A 207 23.84 14.06 -17.56
CA ARG A 207 24.89 13.45 -16.74
C ARG A 207 25.09 14.19 -15.41
N LEU A 208 24.30 13.83 -14.40
CA LEU A 208 24.68 13.84 -13.00
C LEU A 208 24.46 12.41 -12.49
N LEU A 209 25.43 11.54 -12.77
CA LEU A 209 25.54 10.26 -12.07
C LEU A 209 25.82 10.61 -10.61
N VAL A 210 24.83 10.46 -9.74
CA VAL A 210 25.03 10.61 -8.29
C VAL A 210 26.00 9.50 -7.87
N GLY A 211 27.17 9.90 -7.37
CA GLY A 211 28.28 9.00 -7.04
C GLY A 211 27.96 8.07 -5.86
N PRO A 212 28.73 6.97 -5.71
CA PRO A 212 28.37 5.85 -4.85
C PRO A 212 28.78 6.09 -3.40
N GLU A 213 27.85 5.92 -2.46
CA GLU A 213 28.25 5.51 -1.12
C GLU A 213 28.58 4.02 -1.15
N ALA A 214 29.81 3.71 -0.73
CA ALA A 214 30.39 2.39 -0.76
C ALA A 214 29.68 1.45 0.24
N GLY A 215 29.06 0.37 -0.24
CA GLY A 215 28.79 -0.80 0.60
C GLY A 215 27.48 -1.54 0.36
N ILE A 216 27.54 -2.57 -0.50
CA ILE A 216 26.88 -3.91 -0.42
C ILE A 216 25.35 -3.97 -0.12
N THR A 217 24.53 -4.56 -0.99
CA THR A 217 24.52 -6.03 -1.23
C THR A 217 23.81 -6.43 -2.55
N ARG A 218 24.09 -7.69 -2.93
CA ARG A 218 23.79 -8.40 -4.18
C ARG A 218 22.31 -8.33 -4.62
N ASP A 219 22.11 -8.28 -5.95
CA ASP A 219 20.87 -8.58 -6.71
C ASP A 219 19.95 -7.42 -7.17
N ALA A 220 20.49 -6.34 -7.75
CA ALA A 220 19.95 -5.66 -8.96
C ALA A 220 20.80 -4.42 -9.30
N ILE A 221 21.17 -4.24 -10.58
CA ILE A 221 21.94 -3.07 -11.05
C ILE A 221 20.94 -1.94 -11.38
N ALA A 222 20.64 -1.10 -10.39
CA ALA A 222 19.87 0.12 -10.57
C ALA A 222 20.76 1.26 -11.09
N VAL A 223 20.22 2.16 -11.92
CA VAL A 223 20.91 3.40 -12.33
C VAL A 223 20.08 4.59 -11.91
N ASP A 224 20.64 5.42 -11.04
CA ASP A 224 20.01 6.66 -10.60
C ASP A 224 20.38 7.80 -11.54
N TRP A 225 19.41 8.62 -11.89
CA TRP A 225 19.61 9.84 -12.68
C TRP A 225 18.59 10.91 -12.28
N ALA A 226 18.84 12.15 -12.67
CA ALA A 226 17.90 13.25 -12.50
C ALA A 226 17.35 13.69 -13.86
N TRP A 227 16.07 14.06 -13.91
CA TRP A 227 15.43 14.66 -15.07
C TRP A 227 14.63 15.87 -14.63
N ARG A 228 15.04 17.08 -15.08
CA ARG A 228 14.38 18.36 -14.72
C ARG A 228 14.14 18.46 -13.21
N ASP A 229 15.20 18.21 -12.44
CA ASP A 229 15.28 18.27 -10.97
C ASP A 229 14.54 17.16 -10.20
N LYS A 230 13.90 16.20 -10.87
CA LYS A 230 13.32 15.02 -10.23
C LYS A 230 14.24 13.81 -10.29
N ALA A 231 14.32 13.06 -9.20
CA ALA A 231 15.15 11.86 -9.10
C ALA A 231 14.41 10.63 -9.67
N TYR A 232 15.11 9.85 -10.47
CA TYR A 232 14.63 8.63 -11.08
C TYR A 232 15.62 7.48 -10.87
N ARG A 233 15.08 6.27 -10.80
CA ARG A 233 15.86 5.04 -10.64
C ARG A 233 15.45 4.02 -11.70
N LEU A 234 16.38 3.68 -12.58
CA LEU A 234 16.14 2.74 -13.67
C LEU A 234 16.36 1.33 -13.12
N ILE A 235 15.29 0.56 -13.04
CA ILE A 235 15.31 -0.82 -12.59
C ILE A 235 15.74 -1.71 -13.75
N ASP A 236 16.70 -2.59 -13.44
CA ASP A 236 17.18 -3.67 -14.30
C ASP A 236 18.03 -3.24 -15.52
N THR A 237 19.20 -2.66 -15.24
CA THR A 237 20.23 -2.40 -16.26
C THR A 237 21.22 -3.55 -16.47
N ALA A 238 21.04 -4.70 -15.81
CA ALA A 238 21.97 -5.83 -15.90
C ALA A 238 22.08 -6.40 -17.32
N GLY A 239 21.00 -6.34 -18.10
CA GLY A 239 21.00 -6.67 -19.52
C GLY A 239 21.68 -5.62 -20.42
N MET A 240 21.83 -4.38 -19.95
CA MET A 240 22.33 -3.24 -20.74
C MET A 240 23.79 -2.87 -20.45
N ARG A 241 24.23 -2.87 -19.18
CA ARG A 241 25.63 -2.57 -18.82
C ARG A 241 26.61 -3.67 -19.25
N LYS A 242 26.23 -4.95 -19.20
CA LYS A 242 27.07 -6.05 -19.71
C LYS A 242 27.31 -5.96 -21.23
N LYS A 243 26.49 -5.21 -21.98
CA LYS A 243 26.50 -5.15 -23.44
C LYS A 243 27.24 -3.95 -24.04
N ALA A 244 27.66 -2.97 -23.23
CA ALA A 244 28.53 -1.89 -23.70
C ALA A 244 29.97 -2.37 -24.00
N LYS A 245 30.34 -3.59 -23.60
CA LYS A 245 31.70 -4.14 -23.77
C LYS A 245 31.80 -5.37 -24.69
N VAL A 246 30.70 -5.90 -25.23
CA VAL A 246 30.73 -7.15 -26.02
C VAL A 246 29.88 -7.00 -27.27
N GLN A 247 30.54 -6.92 -28.42
CA GLN A 247 29.92 -7.09 -29.73
C GLN A 247 29.18 -8.44 -29.81
N ALA A 248 27.94 -8.40 -30.28
CA ALA A 248 27.21 -9.48 -30.94
C ALA A 248 27.32 -10.89 -30.31
N LYS A 249 26.51 -11.19 -29.28
CA LYS A 249 25.74 -12.45 -29.12
C LYS A 249 24.99 -12.46 -27.77
N LEU A 250 23.75 -12.97 -27.80
CA LEU A 250 22.75 -13.09 -26.73
C LEU A 250 21.84 -11.87 -26.47
N GLU A 251 20.87 -11.68 -27.35
CA GLU A 251 19.62 -10.96 -27.11
C GLU A 251 18.55 -11.87 -26.48
N LYS A 252 18.83 -12.42 -25.30
CA LYS A 252 17.77 -12.94 -24.42
C LYS A 252 17.89 -12.19 -23.10
N LEU A 253 17.08 -11.13 -22.94
CA LEU A 253 16.59 -10.81 -21.60
C LEU A 253 15.87 -12.08 -21.13
N SER A 254 16.25 -12.63 -19.99
CA SER A 254 15.46 -13.72 -19.42
C SER A 254 14.06 -13.19 -19.14
N VAL A 255 13.03 -13.98 -19.38
CA VAL A 255 11.66 -13.67 -18.91
C VAL A 255 11.68 -13.31 -17.42
N ALA A 256 12.60 -13.93 -16.66
CA ALA A 256 12.82 -13.65 -15.24
C ALA A 256 13.32 -12.22 -14.96
N ASP A 257 14.13 -11.64 -15.86
CA ASP A 257 14.67 -10.28 -15.70
C ASP A 257 13.56 -9.25 -15.94
N THR A 258 12.80 -9.40 -17.03
CA THR A 258 11.62 -8.55 -17.28
C THR A 258 10.59 -8.63 -16.15
N LEU A 259 10.32 -9.83 -15.62
CA LEU A 259 9.47 -10.01 -14.44
C LEU A 259 10.03 -9.33 -13.18
N ARG A 260 11.35 -9.37 -12.98
CA ARG A 260 12.00 -8.68 -11.87
C ARG A 260 11.86 -7.17 -12.04
N ALA A 261 12.15 -6.63 -13.23
CA ALA A 261 12.04 -5.21 -13.52
C ALA A 261 10.64 -4.67 -13.23
N ILE A 262 9.60 -5.36 -13.70
CA ILE A 262 8.20 -4.98 -13.47
C ILE A 262 7.87 -5.00 -11.97
N ARG A 263 8.31 -6.02 -11.22
CA ARG A 263 8.00 -6.15 -9.78
C ARG A 263 8.64 -5.07 -8.89
N PHE A 264 9.73 -4.45 -9.33
CA PHE A 264 10.42 -3.41 -8.56
C PHE A 264 10.20 -2.00 -9.10
N ALA A 265 9.48 -1.85 -10.21
CA ALA A 265 9.15 -0.56 -10.77
C ALA A 265 7.84 -0.01 -10.17
N ASP A 266 7.74 1.31 -10.10
CA ASP A 266 6.48 2.04 -9.88
C ASP A 266 5.76 2.21 -11.23
N VAL A 267 6.54 2.66 -12.24
CA VAL A 267 6.07 2.91 -13.60
C VAL A 267 6.85 2.04 -14.59
N CYS A 268 6.13 1.37 -15.49
CA CYS A 268 6.70 0.62 -16.60
C CYS A 268 6.44 1.36 -17.91
N VAL A 269 7.53 1.67 -18.63
CA VAL A 269 7.47 2.19 -20.00
C VAL A 269 7.63 1.01 -20.95
N LEU A 270 6.54 0.64 -21.61
CA LEU A 270 6.55 -0.39 -22.66
C LEU A 270 6.92 0.26 -23.99
N VAL A 271 8.16 0.01 -24.42
CA VAL A 271 8.70 0.49 -25.70
C VAL A 271 8.36 -0.49 -26.80
N MET A 272 7.74 0.02 -27.85
CA MET A 272 7.36 -0.71 -29.06
C MET A 272 7.92 -0.01 -30.29
N ASP A 273 8.31 -0.77 -31.31
CA ASP A 273 8.58 -0.17 -32.61
C ASP A 273 7.26 0.36 -33.19
N ALA A 274 7.22 1.63 -33.60
CA ALA A 274 6.00 2.21 -34.14
C ALA A 274 5.49 1.47 -35.40
N GLY A 275 6.36 0.85 -36.20
CA GLY A 275 5.94 0.08 -37.37
C GLY A 275 5.33 -1.29 -37.06
N GLU A 276 5.56 -1.81 -35.86
CA GLU A 276 5.13 -3.16 -35.42
C GLU A 276 4.64 -3.13 -33.96
N ALA A 277 3.86 -2.11 -33.59
CA ALA A 277 3.37 -1.98 -32.22
C ALA A 277 2.16 -2.89 -31.96
N PHE A 278 1.92 -3.23 -30.68
CA PHE A 278 0.81 -4.08 -30.22
C PHE A 278 0.84 -5.53 -30.76
N GLU A 279 2.03 -6.04 -31.07
CA GLU A 279 2.24 -7.46 -31.34
C GLU A 279 1.90 -8.33 -30.13
N LYS A 280 1.68 -9.64 -30.37
CA LYS A 280 1.25 -10.58 -29.31
C LYS A 280 2.12 -10.54 -28.04
N GLN A 281 3.43 -10.36 -28.20
CA GLN A 281 4.35 -10.29 -27.07
C GLN A 281 4.29 -8.92 -26.36
N ASP A 282 3.99 -7.81 -27.05
CA ASP A 282 3.77 -6.51 -26.42
C ASP A 282 2.52 -6.54 -25.55
N LEU A 283 1.43 -7.11 -26.07
CA LEU A 283 0.18 -7.30 -25.32
C LEU A 283 0.39 -8.16 -24.07
N ALA A 284 1.18 -9.24 -24.17
CA ALA A 284 1.50 -10.11 -23.04
C ALA A 284 2.33 -9.39 -21.96
N ILE A 285 3.26 -8.52 -22.36
CA ILE A 285 4.05 -7.72 -21.42
C ILE A 285 3.16 -6.66 -20.75
N ALA A 286 2.32 -5.95 -21.50
CA ALA A 286 1.39 -4.97 -20.95
C ALA A 286 0.42 -5.59 -19.93
N ASP A 287 -0.15 -6.76 -20.24
CA ASP A 287 -1.01 -7.49 -19.33
C ASP A 287 -0.30 -7.87 -18.02
N LEU A 288 0.97 -8.31 -18.11
CA LEU A 288 1.78 -8.63 -16.95
C LEU A 288 2.02 -7.40 -16.05
N VAL A 289 2.32 -6.24 -16.64
CA VAL A 289 2.49 -4.97 -15.89
C VAL A 289 1.22 -4.64 -15.09
N ILE A 290 0.06 -4.76 -15.74
CA ILE A 290 -1.24 -4.45 -15.12
C ILE A 290 -1.57 -5.44 -14.01
N ARG A 291 -1.30 -6.74 -14.20
CA ARG A 291 -1.49 -7.77 -13.16
C ARG A 291 -0.59 -7.53 -11.95
N GLU A 292 0.67 -7.17 -12.17
CA GLU A 292 1.60 -6.77 -11.10
C GLU A 292 1.23 -5.44 -10.43
N GLY A 293 0.27 -4.71 -10.99
CA GLY A 293 -0.29 -3.51 -10.39
C GLY A 293 0.62 -2.30 -10.54
N ARG A 294 1.36 -2.19 -11.65
CA ARG A 294 2.26 -1.05 -11.94
C ARG A 294 1.62 -0.10 -12.92
N ALA A 295 1.98 1.18 -12.84
CA ALA A 295 1.59 2.16 -13.84
C ALA A 295 2.20 1.79 -15.20
N LEU A 296 1.45 2.04 -16.28
CA LEU A 296 1.83 1.68 -17.63
C LEU A 296 1.83 2.90 -18.54
N VAL A 297 2.93 3.11 -19.25
CA VAL A 297 3.06 4.10 -20.31
C VAL A 297 3.54 3.40 -21.57
N PHE A 298 2.88 3.64 -22.70
CA PHE A 298 3.31 3.12 -24.00
C PHE A 298 4.22 4.13 -24.69
N ALA A 299 5.38 3.67 -25.16
CA ALA A 299 6.32 4.47 -25.94
C ALA A 299 6.46 3.88 -27.35
N LEU A 300 5.94 4.60 -28.36
CA LEU A 300 6.09 4.27 -29.77
C LEU A 300 7.42 4.84 -30.28
N ALA A 301 8.44 4.00 -30.32
CA ALA A 301 9.79 4.35 -30.74
C ALA A 301 9.94 4.41 -32.26
N LYS A 302 11.03 5.06 -32.72
CA LYS A 302 11.37 5.23 -34.15
C LYS A 302 10.30 6.00 -34.91
N TRP A 303 9.60 6.91 -34.23
CA TRP A 303 8.49 7.68 -34.80
C TRP A 303 8.91 8.55 -35.99
N ASP A 304 10.18 8.93 -36.05
CA ASP A 304 10.82 9.63 -37.17
C ASP A 304 10.74 8.88 -38.51
N LYS A 305 10.50 7.56 -38.49
CA LYS A 305 10.44 6.70 -39.69
C LYS A 305 9.03 6.50 -40.23
N ILE A 306 8.00 7.05 -39.57
CA ILE A 306 6.61 6.88 -39.98
C ILE A 306 6.27 7.88 -41.09
N ALA A 307 5.85 7.37 -42.25
CA ALA A 307 5.57 8.18 -43.44
C ALA A 307 4.29 9.03 -43.29
N ASP A 308 3.22 8.46 -42.73
CA ASP A 308 2.00 9.18 -42.37
C ASP A 308 1.76 9.12 -40.84
N PRO A 309 2.38 10.03 -40.07
CA PRO A 309 2.29 10.00 -38.62
C PRO A 309 0.86 10.14 -38.09
N ARG A 310 -0.02 10.89 -38.78
CA ARG A 310 -1.35 11.19 -38.25
C ARG A 310 -2.27 9.99 -38.41
N ALA A 311 -2.34 9.40 -39.60
CA ALA A 311 -3.17 8.23 -39.84
C ALA A 311 -2.70 7.04 -38.99
N HIS A 312 -1.39 6.79 -38.97
CA HIS A 312 -0.80 5.67 -38.22
C HIS A 312 -1.03 5.79 -36.70
N PHE A 313 -0.97 7.01 -36.16
CA PHE A 313 -1.22 7.21 -34.73
C PHE A 313 -2.66 6.92 -34.33
N GLU A 314 -3.63 7.28 -35.17
CA GLU A 314 -5.06 6.98 -34.90
C GLU A 314 -5.36 5.49 -35.05
N GLU A 315 -4.73 4.80 -36.00
CA GLU A 315 -4.78 3.35 -36.13
C GLU A 315 -4.26 2.66 -34.85
N LEU A 316 -3.06 3.05 -34.40
CA LEU A 316 -2.45 2.48 -33.19
C LEU A 316 -3.27 2.74 -31.93
N LYS A 317 -3.92 3.90 -31.81
CA LYS A 317 -4.86 4.18 -30.71
C LYS A 317 -6.07 3.26 -30.73
N LEU A 318 -6.62 2.98 -31.91
CA LEU A 318 -7.75 2.07 -32.06
C LEU A 318 -7.33 0.65 -31.66
N THR A 319 -6.21 0.17 -32.19
CA THR A 319 -5.63 -1.14 -31.86
C THR A 319 -5.38 -1.28 -30.36
N ALA A 320 -4.85 -0.24 -29.69
CA ALA A 320 -4.64 -0.24 -28.24
C ALA A 320 -5.95 -0.40 -27.46
N ARG A 321 -7.01 0.33 -27.87
CA ARG A 321 -8.33 0.30 -27.23
C ARG A 321 -9.00 -1.06 -27.37
N GLU A 322 -8.85 -1.71 -28.52
CA GLU A 322 -9.45 -3.01 -28.80
C GLU A 322 -8.68 -4.17 -28.15
N SER A 323 -7.34 -4.10 -28.18
CA SER A 323 -6.46 -5.20 -27.75
C SER A 323 -6.19 -5.21 -26.24
N LEU A 324 -6.23 -4.05 -25.56
CA LEU A 324 -6.00 -3.93 -24.11
C LEU A 324 -7.05 -3.07 -23.41
N PRO A 325 -8.32 -3.54 -23.30
CA PRO A 325 -9.37 -2.80 -22.58
C PRO A 325 -9.00 -2.48 -21.12
N GLN A 326 -8.18 -3.32 -20.48
CA GLN A 326 -7.70 -3.14 -19.11
C GLN A 326 -6.70 -1.99 -18.95
N ALA A 327 -6.01 -1.61 -20.04
CA ALA A 327 -5.04 -0.51 -20.11
C ALA A 327 -5.68 0.80 -20.62
N ARG A 328 -7.00 0.86 -20.71
CA ARG A 328 -7.72 2.04 -21.21
C ARG A 328 -7.38 3.26 -20.36
N GLY A 329 -6.76 4.25 -20.98
CA GLY A 329 -6.28 5.48 -20.33
C GLY A 329 -4.76 5.57 -20.18
N ALA A 330 -4.04 4.46 -20.34
CA ALA A 330 -2.57 4.46 -20.32
C ALA A 330 -2.03 5.40 -21.43
N PRO A 331 -1.13 6.34 -21.10
CA PRO A 331 -0.61 7.29 -22.08
C PRO A 331 0.13 6.59 -23.23
N ILE A 332 -0.12 7.03 -24.46
CA ILE A 332 0.63 6.60 -25.65
C ILE A 332 1.47 7.78 -26.12
N VAL A 333 2.79 7.64 -26.02
CA VAL A 333 3.75 8.69 -26.36
C VAL A 333 4.61 8.26 -27.53
N THR A 334 4.71 9.13 -28.54
CA THR A 334 5.58 8.96 -29.71
C THR A 334 6.98 9.47 -29.39
N VAL A 335 8.02 8.67 -29.69
CA VAL A 335 9.41 9.00 -29.35
C VAL A 335 10.36 8.70 -30.51
N ALA A 336 11.24 9.65 -30.80
CA ALA A 336 12.41 9.46 -31.66
C ALA A 336 13.68 9.72 -30.82
N ALA A 337 14.14 8.67 -30.13
CA ALA A 337 15.17 8.79 -29.10
C ALA A 337 16.52 9.35 -29.61
N LEU A 338 16.87 9.13 -30.88
CA LEU A 338 18.11 9.65 -31.46
C LEU A 338 18.10 11.16 -31.65
N SER A 339 16.92 11.75 -31.90
CA SER A 339 16.77 13.20 -32.09
C SER A 339 16.28 13.92 -30.84
N GLY A 340 16.03 13.20 -29.74
CA GLY A 340 15.46 13.73 -28.49
C GLY A 340 13.96 14.04 -28.58
N VAL A 341 13.33 13.90 -29.75
CA VAL A 341 11.92 14.27 -29.93
C VAL A 341 11.02 13.36 -29.12
N GLY A 342 10.21 13.96 -28.23
CA GLY A 342 9.21 13.26 -27.43
C GLY A 342 9.70 12.77 -26.06
N LEU A 343 11.00 12.92 -25.72
CA LEU A 343 11.52 12.52 -24.42
C LEU A 343 10.86 13.30 -23.26
N ASP A 344 10.71 14.61 -23.40
CA ASP A 344 10.02 15.44 -22.41
C ASP A 344 8.57 15.01 -22.18
N ARG A 345 7.85 14.72 -23.28
CA ARG A 345 6.45 14.25 -23.22
C ARG A 345 6.37 12.87 -22.56
N LEU A 346 7.35 12.00 -22.82
CA LEU A 346 7.42 10.69 -22.20
C LEU A 346 7.63 10.82 -20.69
N MET A 347 8.60 11.63 -20.26
CA MET A 347 8.88 11.82 -18.84
C MET A 347 7.72 12.49 -18.11
N LYS A 348 7.03 13.46 -18.75
CA LYS A 348 5.79 14.01 -18.21
C LYS A 348 4.71 12.94 -18.03
N ALA A 349 4.52 12.07 -19.03
CA ALA A 349 3.56 10.97 -18.92
C ALA A 349 3.94 9.94 -17.83
N VAL A 350 5.25 9.73 -17.60
CA VAL A 350 5.74 8.90 -16.48
C VAL A 350 5.38 9.54 -15.13
N GLU A 351 5.55 10.86 -14.98
CA GLU A 351 5.19 11.59 -13.76
C GLU A 351 3.68 11.59 -13.51
N GLU A 352 2.88 11.86 -14.54
CA GLU A 352 1.41 11.77 -14.48
C GLU A 352 0.99 10.36 -14.08
N ALA A 353 1.57 9.31 -14.69
CA ALA A 353 1.28 7.93 -14.36
C ALA A 353 1.70 7.52 -12.94
N HIS A 354 2.82 8.04 -12.45
CA HIS A 354 3.23 7.87 -11.06
C HIS A 354 2.27 8.58 -10.09
N GLY A 355 1.77 9.77 -10.48
CA GLY A 355 0.73 10.51 -9.75
C GLY A 355 -0.52 9.67 -9.57
N ASP A 356 -1.08 9.15 -10.67
CA ASP A 356 -2.25 8.25 -10.64
C ASP A 356 -1.99 7.02 -9.76
N TRP A 357 -0.79 6.43 -9.87
CA TRP A 357 -0.41 5.22 -9.14
C TRP A 357 -0.17 5.46 -7.65
N THR A 358 0.04 6.70 -7.22
CA THR A 358 0.21 7.07 -5.81
C THR A 358 -1.01 7.82 -5.24
N ALA A 359 -2.03 8.06 -6.07
CA ALA A 359 -3.19 8.85 -5.71
C ALA A 359 -3.91 8.32 -4.46
N ARG A 360 -4.27 9.25 -3.57
CA ARG A 360 -5.15 9.00 -2.42
C ARG A 360 -6.40 9.84 -2.53
N ILE A 361 -7.54 9.18 -2.48
CA ILE A 361 -8.87 9.81 -2.56
C ILE A 361 -9.51 9.73 -1.18
N LYS A 362 -10.11 10.83 -0.75
CA LYS A 362 -10.81 10.88 0.54
C LYS A 362 -12.03 9.97 0.51
N THR A 363 -12.22 9.20 1.58
CA THR A 363 -13.35 8.28 1.75
C THR A 363 -14.71 8.97 1.57
N LYS A 364 -14.86 10.22 2.03
CA LYS A 364 -16.08 11.01 1.82
C LYS A 364 -16.41 11.19 0.35
N ASP A 365 -15.42 11.56 -0.46
CA ASP A 365 -15.59 11.82 -1.89
C ASP A 365 -15.90 10.50 -2.62
N LEU A 366 -15.26 9.40 -2.23
CA LEU A 366 -15.57 8.06 -2.76
C LEU A 366 -17.02 7.64 -2.46
N ASN A 367 -17.52 7.87 -1.24
CA ASN A 367 -18.88 7.47 -0.91
C ASN A 367 -19.93 8.36 -1.59
N ASN A 368 -19.68 9.67 -1.69
CA ASN A 368 -20.53 10.58 -2.47
C ASN A 368 -20.60 10.15 -3.93
N TRP A 369 -19.46 9.85 -4.54
CA TRP A 369 -19.37 9.30 -5.89
C TRP A 369 -20.13 7.97 -6.01
N LEU A 370 -19.98 7.05 -5.06
CA LEU A 370 -20.62 5.74 -5.10
C LEU A 370 -22.15 5.87 -5.14
N TYR A 371 -22.73 6.72 -4.27
CA TYR A 371 -24.17 6.96 -4.25
C TYR A 371 -24.69 7.53 -5.58
N ALA A 372 -24.00 8.52 -6.14
CA ALA A 372 -24.38 9.13 -7.42
C ALA A 372 -24.27 8.13 -8.59
N THR A 373 -23.24 7.29 -8.59
CA THR A 373 -22.99 6.29 -9.64
C THR A 373 -24.03 5.16 -9.59
N ILE A 374 -24.36 4.66 -8.40
CA ILE A 374 -25.41 3.63 -8.23
C ILE A 374 -26.79 4.16 -8.61
N ALA A 375 -27.09 5.43 -8.30
CA ALA A 375 -28.36 6.04 -8.67
C ALA A 375 -28.55 6.10 -10.18
N ARG A 376 -27.48 6.42 -10.93
CA ARG A 376 -27.49 6.46 -12.41
C ARG A 376 -27.56 5.06 -13.02
N HIS A 377 -26.76 4.12 -12.52
CA HIS A 377 -26.72 2.76 -13.03
C HIS A 377 -26.79 1.73 -11.88
N PRO A 378 -28.01 1.32 -11.48
CA PRO A 378 -28.19 0.41 -10.36
C PRO A 378 -27.59 -0.98 -10.60
N PRO A 379 -27.06 -1.65 -9.56
CA PRO A 379 -26.60 -3.04 -9.67
C PRO A 379 -27.71 -3.98 -10.13
N PRO A 380 -27.37 -5.01 -10.94
CA PRO A 380 -28.35 -5.99 -11.39
C PRO A 380 -28.91 -6.81 -10.23
N ALA A 381 -30.15 -7.29 -10.39
CA ALA A 381 -30.74 -8.28 -9.48
C ALA A 381 -30.23 -9.66 -9.86
N VAL A 382 -29.64 -10.37 -8.89
CA VAL A 382 -29.17 -11.75 -9.09
C VAL A 382 -30.11 -12.66 -8.31
N ARG A 383 -30.71 -13.66 -8.98
CA ARG A 383 -31.71 -14.56 -8.39
C ARG A 383 -32.85 -13.80 -7.68
N GLY A 384 -33.36 -12.75 -8.33
CA GLY A 384 -34.51 -11.97 -7.85
C GLY A 384 -34.25 -10.97 -6.72
N LYS A 385 -33.06 -10.93 -6.10
CA LYS A 385 -32.72 -9.90 -5.08
C LYS A 385 -31.62 -8.98 -5.56
N ARG A 386 -31.77 -7.67 -5.30
CA ARG A 386 -30.79 -6.64 -5.67
C ARG A 386 -29.56 -6.66 -4.75
N ILE A 387 -28.40 -6.45 -5.35
CA ILE A 387 -27.15 -6.19 -4.65
C ILE A 387 -27.18 -4.73 -4.17
N LYS A 388 -26.88 -4.51 -2.89
CA LYS A 388 -26.84 -3.19 -2.25
C LYS A 388 -25.40 -2.87 -1.86
N PRO A 389 -24.65 -2.11 -2.67
CA PRO A 389 -23.42 -1.50 -2.24
C PRO A 389 -23.73 -0.44 -1.18
N ARG A 390 -22.94 -0.41 -0.10
CA ARG A 390 -23.21 0.39 1.09
C ARG A 390 -22.14 1.43 1.34
N TYR A 391 -20.88 1.05 1.12
CA TYR A 391 -19.73 1.83 1.50
C TYR A 391 -18.54 1.48 0.64
N ILE A 392 -17.70 2.45 0.33
CA ILE A 392 -16.43 2.26 -0.37
C ILE A 392 -15.30 3.02 0.33
N ALA A 393 -14.11 2.45 0.37
CA ALA A 393 -12.92 3.11 0.86
C ALA A 393 -11.69 2.68 0.06
N GLN A 394 -10.68 3.54 -0.01
CA GLN A 394 -9.38 3.19 -0.55
C GLN A 394 -8.50 2.58 0.56
N ILE A 395 -8.01 1.36 0.36
CA ILE A 395 -7.19 0.62 1.32
C ILE A 395 -5.71 0.60 0.94
N LYS A 396 -5.38 0.93 -0.31
CA LYS A 396 -3.99 1.00 -0.79
C LYS A 396 -3.87 2.11 -1.83
N ALA A 397 -2.78 2.86 -1.76
CA ALA A 397 -2.43 3.84 -2.78
C ALA A 397 -1.72 3.20 -3.99
N ARG A 398 -0.86 2.19 -3.76
CA ARG A 398 0.14 1.70 -4.73
C ARG A 398 -0.03 0.21 -5.09
N PRO A 399 -0.83 -0.17 -6.11
CA PRO A 399 -1.72 0.69 -6.88
C PRO A 399 -3.02 1.04 -6.15
N PRO A 400 -3.82 2.00 -6.67
CA PRO A 400 -5.10 2.38 -6.08
C PRO A 400 -6.02 1.17 -5.91
N THR A 401 -6.24 0.78 -4.67
CA THR A 401 -7.04 -0.39 -4.32
C THR A 401 -8.19 0.04 -3.42
N PHE A 402 -9.40 -0.25 -3.87
CA PHE A 402 -10.64 0.11 -3.21
C PHE A 402 -11.33 -1.14 -2.66
N VAL A 403 -11.93 -1.03 -1.49
CA VAL A 403 -12.83 -2.04 -0.93
C VAL A 403 -14.26 -1.50 -0.99
N LEU A 404 -15.15 -2.25 -1.64
CA LEU A 404 -16.58 -2.00 -1.71
C LEU A 404 -17.30 -2.99 -0.79
N ILE A 405 -18.01 -2.47 0.19
CA ILE A 405 -18.89 -3.26 1.04
C ILE A 405 -20.26 -3.33 0.38
N ALA A 406 -20.72 -4.54 0.07
CA ALA A 406 -22.01 -4.77 -0.57
C ALA A 406 -22.73 -5.99 0.03
N SER A 407 -24.07 -6.00 0.01
CA SER A 407 -24.81 -7.22 0.29
C SER A 407 -24.55 -8.25 -0.82
N ARG A 408 -24.42 -9.53 -0.49
CA ARG A 408 -24.21 -10.60 -1.50
C ARG A 408 -23.03 -10.29 -2.41
N ALA A 409 -21.92 -9.84 -1.82
CA ALA A 409 -20.72 -9.39 -2.53
C ALA A 409 -20.21 -10.40 -3.56
N GLU A 410 -20.27 -11.69 -3.23
CA GLU A 410 -19.85 -12.79 -4.11
C GLU A 410 -20.70 -12.90 -5.38
N GLU A 411 -21.93 -12.40 -5.36
CA GLU A 411 -22.85 -12.45 -6.50
C GLU A 411 -22.70 -11.23 -7.43
N MET A 412 -21.83 -10.27 -7.12
CA MET A 412 -21.64 -9.09 -7.97
C MET A 412 -21.05 -9.48 -9.33
N PRO A 413 -21.76 -9.25 -10.45
CA PRO A 413 -21.27 -9.62 -11.76
C PRO A 413 -20.00 -8.86 -12.13
N GLU A 414 -19.07 -9.54 -12.82
CA GLU A 414 -17.80 -8.95 -13.23
C GLU A 414 -17.97 -7.78 -14.22
N SER A 415 -19.06 -7.76 -15.00
CA SER A 415 -19.43 -6.61 -15.83
C SER A 415 -19.71 -5.36 -14.99
N TYR A 416 -20.40 -5.50 -13.85
CA TYR A 416 -20.70 -4.38 -12.97
C TYR A 416 -19.48 -3.91 -12.19
N LYS A 417 -18.59 -4.83 -11.77
CA LYS A 417 -17.30 -4.45 -11.17
C LYS A 417 -16.45 -3.64 -12.16
N ARG A 418 -16.36 -4.08 -13.42
CA ARG A 418 -15.66 -3.35 -14.49
C ARG A 418 -16.28 -1.97 -14.74
N TYR A 419 -17.61 -1.86 -14.72
CA TYR A 419 -18.30 -0.58 -14.80
C TYR A 419 -17.86 0.36 -13.66
N LEU A 420 -17.93 -0.09 -12.41
CA LEU A 420 -17.52 0.74 -11.25
C LEU A 420 -16.04 1.14 -11.32
N VAL A 421 -15.16 0.22 -11.73
CA VAL A 421 -13.72 0.52 -11.91
C VAL A 421 -13.51 1.58 -12.98
N ASN A 422 -14.25 1.54 -14.10
CA ASN A 422 -14.14 2.55 -15.14
C ASN A 422 -14.70 3.90 -14.68
N GLU A 423 -15.84 3.93 -14.00
CA GLU A 423 -16.38 5.17 -13.43
C GLU A 423 -15.46 5.76 -12.34
N LEU A 424 -14.74 4.93 -11.57
CA LEU A 424 -13.72 5.39 -10.63
C LEU A 424 -12.56 6.08 -11.37
N ARG A 425 -12.10 5.49 -12.49
CA ARG A 425 -11.01 6.06 -13.28
C ARG A 425 -11.38 7.43 -13.82
N GLU A 426 -12.57 7.57 -14.40
CA GLU A 426 -13.03 8.84 -14.97
C GLU A 426 -13.33 9.90 -13.90
N ALA A 427 -13.89 9.51 -12.76
CA ALA A 427 -14.27 10.47 -11.72
C ALA A 427 -13.09 11.05 -10.93
N PHE A 428 -11.95 10.34 -10.92
CA PHE A 428 -10.78 10.70 -10.12
C PHE A 428 -9.48 10.73 -10.95
N ASP A 429 -9.60 10.83 -12.28
CA ASP A 429 -8.51 10.95 -13.23
C ASP A 429 -7.42 9.84 -13.14
N LEU A 430 -7.79 8.61 -12.76
CA LEU A 430 -6.85 7.48 -12.54
C LEU A 430 -6.58 6.67 -13.83
N HIS A 431 -6.18 7.34 -14.91
CA HIS A 431 -6.15 6.75 -16.25
C HIS A 431 -4.93 5.86 -16.51
N ALA A 432 -3.79 6.18 -15.91
CA ALA A 432 -2.51 5.53 -16.19
C ALA A 432 -2.14 4.42 -15.18
N ALA A 433 -2.94 4.27 -14.11
CA ALA A 433 -2.73 3.27 -13.07
C ALA A 433 -3.78 2.13 -13.09
N PRO A 434 -3.38 0.90 -12.76
CA PRO A 434 -4.32 -0.20 -12.58
C PRO A 434 -5.17 0.04 -11.32
N VAL A 435 -6.48 0.20 -11.47
CA VAL A 435 -7.42 0.35 -10.36
C VAL A 435 -7.94 -1.01 -9.93
N ARG A 436 -7.81 -1.34 -8.64
CA ARG A 436 -8.30 -2.60 -8.06
C ARG A 436 -9.55 -2.37 -7.23
N LEU A 437 -10.59 -3.17 -7.45
CA LEU A 437 -11.82 -3.15 -6.66
C LEU A 437 -12.04 -4.52 -6.01
N ILE A 438 -12.01 -4.56 -4.68
CA ILE A 438 -12.31 -5.73 -3.87
C ILE A 438 -13.74 -5.56 -3.36
N VAL A 439 -14.61 -6.53 -3.60
CA VAL A 439 -15.99 -6.51 -3.08
C VAL A 439 -16.09 -7.46 -1.90
N LYS A 440 -16.52 -6.97 -0.74
CA LYS A 440 -16.70 -7.77 0.48
C LYS A 440 -18.14 -7.71 0.96
N ALA A 441 -18.61 -8.81 1.54
CA ALA A 441 -19.89 -8.84 2.22
C ALA A 441 -19.78 -8.03 3.53
N GLY A 442 -20.75 -7.17 3.81
CA GLY A 442 -20.91 -6.65 5.16
C GLY A 442 -21.36 -7.78 6.09
N ARG A 443 -20.84 -7.83 7.32
CA ARG A 443 -21.30 -8.79 8.35
C ARG A 443 -22.83 -8.69 8.45
N ASN A 444 -23.53 -9.80 8.22
CA ASN A 444 -24.98 -9.85 8.36
C ASN A 444 -25.29 -10.11 9.84
N PRO A 445 -25.85 -9.16 10.60
CA PRO A 445 -26.09 -9.32 12.04
C PRO A 445 -27.10 -10.43 12.37
N TYR A 446 -27.81 -10.97 11.36
CA TYR A 446 -28.90 -11.91 11.52
C TYR A 446 -28.60 -13.34 11.02
N ALA A 447 -27.37 -13.61 10.56
CA ALA A 447 -27.04 -14.92 10.00
C ALA A 447 -26.98 -16.06 11.03
N GLU A 448 -26.93 -15.74 12.33
CA GLU A 448 -26.80 -16.72 13.41
C GLU A 448 -28.13 -17.11 14.07
N GLN A 449 -29.26 -16.57 13.59
CA GLN A 449 -30.58 -16.88 14.14
C GLN A 449 -31.35 -17.99 13.38
N GLU A 450 -30.79 -18.54 12.31
CA GLU A 450 -31.45 -19.59 11.49
C GLU A 450 -30.71 -20.94 11.46
N SER A 451 -29.83 -21.23 12.42
CA SER A 451 -29.15 -22.53 12.52
C SER A 451 -29.42 -23.25 13.83
#